data_AF-A0A519J3U3-F1
#
_entry.id   AF-A0A519J3U3-F1
#
_cell.length_a   1.000
_cell.length_b   1.000
_cell.length_c   1.000
_cell.angle_alpha   90.00
_cell.angle_beta   90.00
_cell.angle_gamma   90.00
#
_symmetry.space_group_name_H-M   'P 1'
#
loop_
_entity.id
_entity.type
_entity.pdbx_description
1 polymer ?
#
loop_
_entity_poly.entity_id
_entity_poly.type
_entity_poly.pdbx_seq_one_letter_code
_entity_poly.pdbx_strand_id
1 'polypeptide(L)'
;MITLFFLCLTALGLLALVVVGGWPERVIAVLVLVNILATPLLEPLQIGQWRAGLAALELTLFVAMWIVVEVRGRWWLTAAAGFQLIAVVSHLVSLTGAYFIWTAVSARIGVAGLLSLTFLFGAWEAWAARRFAREGATKWDASGPLKTQSPSG
;
A
#
# COMPACT_ATOMS: atom_id res chain seq x y z
N MET A 1 -19.46 -11.25 -5.04
CA MET A 1 -18.33 -12.16 -5.33
C MET A 1 -17.03 -11.39 -5.61
N ILE A 2 -17.02 -10.46 -6.58
CA ILE A 2 -15.80 -9.67 -6.93
C ILE A 2 -15.22 -8.89 -5.74
N THR A 3 -16.06 -8.26 -4.93
CA THR A 3 -15.60 -7.50 -3.74
C THR A 3 -14.91 -8.39 -2.71
N LEU A 4 -15.42 -9.60 -2.47
CA LEU A 4 -14.81 -10.55 -1.53
C LEU A 4 -13.45 -11.03 -2.04
N PHE A 5 -13.32 -11.24 -3.36
CA PHE A 5 -12.05 -11.59 -3.97
C PHE A 5 -10.98 -10.51 -3.71
N PHE A 6 -11.30 -9.24 -3.98
CA PHE A 6 -10.36 -8.15 -3.73
C PHE A 6 -10.08 -7.94 -2.24
N LEU A 7 -11.07 -8.15 -1.36
CA LEU A 7 -10.86 -8.11 0.08
C LEU A 7 -9.87 -9.20 0.53
N CYS A 8 -10.03 -10.44 0.07
CA CYS A 8 -9.09 -11.53 0.34
C CYS A 8 -7.69 -11.22 -0.20
N LEU A 9 -7.61 -10.68 -1.42
CA LEU A 9 -6.33 -10.32 -2.04
C LEU A 9 -5.64 -9.18 -1.28
N THR A 10 -6.39 -8.16 -0.85
CA THR A 10 -5.89 -7.09 0.02
C THR A 10 -5.41 -7.67 1.34
N ALA A 11 -6.20 -8.54 1.99
CA ALA A 11 -5.82 -9.17 3.26
C ALA A 11 -4.51 -9.98 3.15
N LEU A 12 -4.33 -10.72 2.05
CA LEU A 12 -3.08 -11.41 1.75
C LEU A 12 -1.91 -10.44 1.56
N GLY A 13 -2.11 -9.35 0.83
CA GLY A 13 -1.11 -8.29 0.65
C GLY A 13 -0.72 -7.64 1.99
N LEU A 14 -1.69 -7.32 2.83
CA LEU A 14 -1.46 -6.75 4.16
C LEU A 14 -0.70 -7.72 5.07
N LEU A 15 -1.10 -9.00 5.08
CA LEU A 15 -0.41 -10.03 5.85
C LEU A 15 1.05 -10.17 5.38
N ALA A 16 1.28 -10.18 4.07
CA ALA A 16 2.61 -10.24 3.50
C ALA A 16 3.46 -9.01 3.90
N LEU A 17 2.89 -7.80 3.87
CA LEU A 17 3.56 -6.58 4.34
C LEU A 17 3.90 -6.64 5.84
N VAL A 18 3.03 -7.21 6.68
CA VAL A 18 3.30 -7.32 8.13
C VAL A 18 4.40 -8.34 8.43
N VAL A 19 4.35 -9.51 7.78
CA VAL A 19 5.27 -10.63 8.02
C VAL A 19 6.66 -10.32 7.46
N VAL A 20 6.73 -9.81 6.23
CA VAL A 20 7.98 -9.64 5.48
C VAL A 20 8.49 -8.19 5.55
N GLY A 21 7.60 -7.21 5.66
CA GLY A 21 7.93 -5.80 5.62
C GLY A 21 8.68 -5.30 6.85
N GLY A 22 9.35 -4.17 6.69
CA GLY A 22 9.93 -3.37 7.76
C GLY A 22 8.88 -2.46 8.42
N TRP A 23 9.36 -1.48 9.17
CA TRP A 23 8.50 -0.50 9.83
C TRP A 23 7.52 0.22 8.89
N PRO A 24 7.94 0.81 7.76
CA PRO A 24 7.01 1.57 6.91
C PRO A 24 5.94 0.69 6.26
N GLU A 25 6.27 -0.54 5.89
CA GLU A 25 5.30 -1.50 5.33
C GLU A 25 4.22 -1.86 6.36
N ARG A 26 4.62 -2.03 7.63
CA ARG A 26 3.69 -2.31 8.74
C ARG A 26 2.79 -1.12 9.03
N VAL A 27 3.32 0.10 8.99
CA VAL A 27 2.52 1.32 9.14
C VAL A 27 1.43 1.39 8.06
N ILE A 28 1.79 1.19 6.79
CA ILE A 28 0.82 1.15 5.69
C ILE A 28 -0.20 0.04 5.91
N ALA A 29 0.23 -1.16 6.31
CA ALA A 29 -0.68 -2.26 6.54
C ALA A 29 -1.71 -1.95 7.64
N VAL A 30 -1.28 -1.32 8.74
CA VAL A 30 -2.16 -0.87 9.83
C VAL A 30 -3.12 0.22 9.34
N LEU A 31 -2.64 1.22 8.61
CA LEU A 31 -3.47 2.30 8.08
C LEU A 31 -4.60 1.76 7.18
N VAL A 32 -4.26 0.83 6.28
CA VAL A 32 -5.24 0.21 5.38
C VAL A 32 -6.20 -0.69 6.16
N LEU A 33 -5.72 -1.44 7.16
CA LEU A 33 -6.58 -2.25 8.02
C LEU A 33 -7.58 -1.38 8.79
N VAL A 34 -7.12 -0.27 9.38
CA VAL A 34 -8.00 0.70 10.06
C VAL A 34 -9.01 1.28 9.06
N ASN A 35 -8.61 1.60 7.84
CA ASN A 35 -9.53 2.07 6.79
C ASN A 35 -10.65 1.06 6.52
N ILE A 36 -10.30 -0.22 6.34
CA ILE A 36 -11.27 -1.31 6.10
C ILE A 36 -12.25 -1.42 7.28
N LEU A 37 -11.75 -1.35 8.51
CA LEU A 37 -12.58 -1.46 9.71
C LEU A 37 -13.45 -0.23 9.94
N ALA A 38 -12.94 0.97 9.65
CA ALA A 38 -13.67 2.24 9.81
C ALA A 38 -14.74 2.46 8.74
N THR A 39 -14.59 1.85 7.56
CA THR A 39 -15.53 1.95 6.43
C THR A 39 -17.00 1.71 6.85
N PRO A 40 -17.38 0.56 7.46
CA PRO A 40 -18.77 0.33 7.87
C PRO A 40 -19.26 1.28 8.97
N LEU A 41 -18.37 1.82 9.80
CA LEU A 41 -18.74 2.77 10.86
C LEU A 41 -19.07 4.15 10.29
N LEU A 42 -18.36 4.57 9.23
CA LEU A 42 -18.52 5.88 8.61
C LEU A 42 -19.49 5.87 7.42
N GLU A 43 -19.96 4.69 7.00
CA GLU A 43 -20.95 4.54 5.94
C GLU A 43 -22.27 5.30 6.19
N PRO A 44 -22.82 5.37 7.41
CA PRO A 44 -24.04 6.14 7.70
C PRO A 44 -23.85 7.66 7.61
N LEU A 45 -22.61 8.16 7.64
CA LEU A 45 -22.31 9.60 7.60
C LEU A 45 -22.37 10.11 6.15
N GLN A 46 -23.56 10.55 5.75
CA GLN A 46 -23.85 11.02 4.39
C GLN A 46 -24.51 12.41 4.43
N ILE A 47 -24.16 13.26 3.46
CA ILE A 47 -24.79 14.56 3.23
C ILE A 47 -25.59 14.43 1.92
N GLY A 48 -26.90 14.24 2.03
CA GLY A 48 -27.74 13.87 0.87
C GLY A 48 -27.35 12.51 0.31
N GLN A 49 -26.97 12.46 -0.97
CA GLN A 49 -26.46 11.24 -1.63
C GLN A 49 -24.92 11.10 -1.52
N TRP A 50 -24.25 12.09 -0.95
CA TRP A 50 -22.80 12.13 -0.88
C TRP A 50 -22.29 11.47 0.40
N ARG A 51 -21.49 10.42 0.24
CA ARG A 51 -20.88 9.64 1.34
C ARG A 51 -19.68 10.38 1.94
N ALA A 52 -19.95 11.48 2.63
CA ALA A 52 -18.94 12.40 3.16
C ALA A 52 -17.98 11.73 4.16
N GLY A 53 -18.49 10.85 5.03
CA GLY A 53 -17.65 10.11 6.00
C GLY A 53 -16.59 9.25 5.32
N LEU A 54 -16.97 8.53 4.26
CA LEU A 54 -16.05 7.72 3.46
C LEU A 54 -15.06 8.58 2.66
N ALA A 55 -15.52 9.70 2.09
CA ALA A 55 -14.63 10.62 1.38
C ALA A 55 -13.53 11.17 2.31
N ALA A 56 -13.90 11.56 3.53
CA ALA A 56 -12.96 12.04 4.54
C ALA A 56 -11.99 10.94 5.01
N LEU A 57 -12.48 9.71 5.17
CA LEU A 57 -11.65 8.56 5.53
C LEU A 57 -10.60 8.26 4.45
N GLU A 58 -11.03 8.16 3.19
CA GLU A 58 -10.14 7.89 2.04
C GLU A 58 -9.10 9.00 1.87
N LEU A 59 -9.48 10.27 2.09
CA LEU A 59 -8.57 11.40 2.08
C LEU A 59 -7.54 11.33 3.22
N THR A 60 -7.98 10.94 4.42
CA THR A 60 -7.08 10.75 5.56
C THR A 60 -6.07 9.64 5.29
N LEU A 61 -6.53 8.52 4.71
CA LEU A 61 -5.65 7.44 4.29
C LEU A 61 -4.64 7.92 3.23
N PHE A 62 -5.10 8.66 2.22
CA PHE A 62 -4.21 9.24 1.20
C PHE A 62 -3.11 10.10 1.83
N VAL A 63 -3.48 11.05 2.69
CA VAL A 63 -2.51 11.95 3.35
C VAL A 63 -1.51 11.15 4.19
N ALA A 64 -1.99 10.17 4.95
CA ALA A 64 -1.11 9.31 5.75
C ALA A 64 -0.14 8.51 4.88
N MET A 65 -0.60 7.93 3.77
CA MET A 65 0.26 7.22 2.82
C MET A 65 1.27 8.16 2.15
N TRP A 66 0.83 9.37 1.78
CA TRP A 66 1.69 10.38 1.17
C TRP A 66 2.85 10.77 2.10
N ILE A 67 2.58 10.98 3.39
CA ILE A 67 3.63 11.24 4.38
C ILE A 67 4.66 10.09 4.42
N VAL A 68 4.21 8.83 4.33
CA VAL A 68 5.12 7.68 4.29
C VAL A 68 5.93 7.63 2.99
N VAL A 69 5.35 8.02 1.85
CA VAL A 69 6.04 8.14 0.56
C VAL A 69 7.22 9.10 0.67
N GLU A 70 6.98 10.31 1.17
CA GLU A 70 7.99 11.36 1.30
C GLU A 70 9.17 10.94 2.18
N VAL A 71 8.91 10.12 3.21
CA VAL A 71 9.96 9.67 4.14
C VAL A 71 10.79 8.51 3.57
N ARG A 72 10.25 7.70 2.64
CA ARG A 72 10.86 6.40 2.27
C ARG A 72 11.25 6.25 0.81
N GLY A 73 10.71 7.06 -0.10
CA GLY A 73 11.12 7.08 -1.51
C GLY A 73 11.00 5.74 -2.26
N ARG A 74 10.12 4.82 -1.83
CA ARG A 74 9.92 3.53 -2.52
C ARG A 74 8.86 3.66 -3.61
N TRP A 75 9.15 3.17 -4.82
CA TRP A 75 8.27 3.31 -5.97
C TRP A 75 6.85 2.75 -5.75
N TRP A 76 6.72 1.61 -5.05
CA TRP A 76 5.42 1.00 -4.79
C TRP A 76 4.56 1.84 -3.84
N LEU A 77 5.17 2.58 -2.90
CA LEU A 77 4.45 3.50 -2.03
C LEU A 77 3.88 4.65 -2.87
N THR A 78 4.66 5.19 -3.80
CA THR A 78 4.22 6.26 -4.70
C THR A 78 3.07 5.80 -5.58
N ALA A 79 3.16 4.58 -6.14
CA ALA A 79 2.07 3.98 -6.91
C ALA A 79 0.82 3.80 -6.06
N ALA A 80 0.96 3.27 -4.84
CA ALA A 80 -0.16 3.06 -3.93
C ALA A 80 -0.84 4.37 -3.52
N ALA A 81 -0.06 5.41 -3.20
CA ALA A 81 -0.60 6.74 -2.92
C ALA A 81 -1.31 7.36 -4.14
N GLY A 82 -0.78 7.15 -5.34
CA GLY A 82 -1.43 7.58 -6.59
C GLY A 82 -2.78 6.89 -6.80
N PHE A 83 -2.87 5.58 -6.59
CA PHE A 83 -4.15 4.85 -6.68
C PHE A 83 -5.13 5.30 -5.58
N GLN A 84 -4.63 5.54 -4.37
CA GLN A 84 -5.42 6.08 -3.28
C GLN A 84 -5.98 7.48 -3.60
N LEU A 85 -5.22 8.33 -4.29
CA LEU A 85 -5.71 9.63 -4.77
C LEU A 85 -6.87 9.47 -5.77
N ILE A 86 -6.80 8.48 -6.66
CA ILE A 86 -7.90 8.18 -7.58
C ILE A 86 -9.15 7.75 -6.79
N ALA A 87 -9.00 6.96 -5.71
CA ALA A 87 -10.10 6.63 -4.82
C ALA A 87 -10.75 7.90 -4.23
N VAL A 88 -9.94 8.82 -3.69
CA VAL A 88 -10.41 10.10 -3.13
C VAL A 88 -11.19 10.92 -4.17
N VAL A 89 -10.60 11.13 -5.36
CA VAL A 89 -11.24 11.92 -6.43
C VAL A 89 -12.54 11.26 -6.91
N SER A 90 -12.65 9.92 -6.86
CA SER A 90 -13.88 9.22 -7.20
C SER A 90 -15.07 9.57 -6.29
N HIS A 91 -14.83 10.11 -5.08
CA HIS A 91 -15.89 10.62 -4.21
C HIS A 91 -16.44 11.97 -4.67
N LEU A 92 -15.66 12.75 -5.43
CA LEU A 92 -16.11 14.02 -6.00
C LEU A 92 -17.08 13.80 -7.17
N VAL A 93 -16.93 12.68 -7.89
CA VAL A 93 -17.85 12.30 -8.99
C VAL A 93 -19.29 12.17 -8.50
N SER A 94 -19.50 11.76 -7.24
CA SER A 94 -20.85 11.68 -6.66
C SER A 94 -21.52 13.04 -6.47
N LEU A 95 -20.78 14.16 -6.57
CA LEU A 95 -21.32 15.52 -6.51
C LEU A 95 -21.85 16.00 -7.87
N THR A 96 -21.45 15.38 -8.99
CA THR A 96 -21.84 15.83 -10.34
C THR A 96 -23.15 15.21 -10.86
N GLY A 97 -23.82 14.41 -10.02
CA GLY A 97 -25.14 13.82 -10.31
C GLY A 97 -25.13 12.30 -10.52
N ALA A 98 -26.32 11.70 -10.61
CA ALA A 98 -26.52 10.25 -10.60
C ALA A 98 -26.01 9.51 -11.86
N TYR A 99 -25.70 10.22 -12.94
CA TYR A 99 -25.30 9.62 -14.22
C TYR A 99 -23.96 8.86 -14.17
N PHE A 100 -23.08 9.21 -13.23
CA PHE A 100 -21.73 8.63 -13.13
C PHE A 100 -21.56 7.64 -11.97
N ILE A 101 -22.66 7.16 -11.37
CA ILE A 101 -22.60 6.22 -10.23
C ILE A 101 -21.82 4.96 -10.62
N TRP A 102 -22.13 4.36 -11.77
CA TRP A 102 -21.44 3.15 -12.23
C TRP A 102 -19.98 3.38 -12.58
N THR A 103 -19.64 4.55 -13.12
CA THR A 103 -18.25 4.95 -13.36
C THR A 103 -17.47 5.02 -12.05
N ALA A 104 -18.05 5.65 -11.01
CA ALA A 104 -17.43 5.74 -9.69
C ALA A 104 -17.27 4.37 -9.02
N VAL A 105 -18.27 3.48 -9.14
CA VAL A 105 -18.19 2.12 -8.60
C VAL A 105 -17.09 1.32 -9.30
N SER A 106 -17.07 1.30 -10.63
CA SER A 106 -16.06 0.57 -11.41
C SER A 106 -14.65 1.09 -11.16
N ALA A 107 -14.48 2.42 -11.05
CA ALA A 107 -13.20 3.04 -10.70
C ALA A 107 -12.70 2.56 -9.33
N ARG A 108 -13.57 2.54 -8.32
CA ARG A 108 -13.20 2.07 -6.96
C ARG A 108 -12.84 0.60 -6.93
N ILE A 109 -13.55 -0.24 -7.68
CA ILE A 109 -13.19 -1.67 -7.82
C ILE A 109 -11.82 -1.83 -8.49
N GLY A 110 -11.57 -1.09 -9.58
CA GLY A 110 -10.28 -1.09 -10.26
C GLY A 110 -9.13 -0.63 -9.37
N VAL A 111 -9.34 0.46 -8.62
CA VAL A 111 -8.37 0.98 -7.65
C VAL A 111 -8.09 -0.02 -6.53
N ALA A 112 -9.11 -0.66 -5.97
CA ALA A 112 -8.94 -1.69 -4.95
C ALA A 112 -8.09 -2.87 -5.47
N GLY A 113 -8.29 -3.27 -6.73
CA GLY A 113 -7.47 -4.28 -7.39
C GLY A 113 -6.01 -3.85 -7.56
N LEU A 114 -5.78 -2.63 -8.05
CA LEU A 114 -4.43 -2.07 -8.24
C LEU A 114 -3.69 -1.93 -6.91
N LEU A 115 -4.36 -1.45 -5.86
CA LEU A 115 -3.80 -1.36 -4.51
C LEU A 115 -3.42 -2.76 -3.98
N SER A 116 -4.31 -3.74 -4.14
CA SER A 116 -4.03 -5.12 -3.72
C SER A 116 -2.77 -5.67 -4.36
N LEU A 117 -2.61 -5.48 -5.68
CA LEU A 117 -1.40 -5.90 -6.40
C LEU A 117 -0.17 -5.14 -5.92
N THR A 118 -0.29 -3.84 -5.68
CA THR A 118 0.81 -3.00 -5.23
C THR A 118 1.31 -3.39 -3.84
N PHE A 119 0.43 -3.82 -2.93
CA PHE A 119 0.81 -4.36 -1.63
C PHE A 119 1.59 -5.67 -1.76
N LEU A 120 1.20 -6.56 -2.69
CA LEU A 120 1.96 -7.78 -2.98
C LEU A 120 3.35 -7.46 -3.53
N PHE A 121 3.46 -6.50 -4.45
CA PHE A 121 4.76 -6.04 -4.95
C PHE A 121 5.62 -5.40 -3.85
N GLY A 122 5.02 -4.60 -2.98
CA GLY A 122 5.73 -4.00 -1.84
C GLY A 122 6.28 -5.05 -0.87
N ALA A 123 5.51 -6.11 -0.61
CA ALA A 123 5.95 -7.26 0.19
C ALA A 123 7.04 -8.07 -0.51
N TRP A 124 6.90 -8.33 -1.81
CA TRP A 124 7.92 -8.99 -2.62
C TRP A 124 9.25 -8.23 -2.60
N GLU A 125 9.23 -6.92 -2.79
CA GLU A 125 10.44 -6.11 -2.78
C GLU A 125 11.10 -6.11 -1.39
N ALA A 126 10.31 -6.06 -0.31
CA ALA A 126 10.83 -6.19 1.05
C ALA A 126 11.47 -7.56 1.31
N TRP A 127 10.89 -8.63 0.76
CA TRP A 127 11.47 -9.97 0.80
C TRP A 127 12.79 -10.05 0.03
N ALA A 128 12.79 -9.57 -1.21
CA ALA A 128 13.95 -9.59 -2.10
C ALA A 128 15.13 -8.82 -1.50
N ALA A 129 14.89 -7.61 -0.97
CA ALA A 129 15.92 -6.81 -0.31
C ALA A 129 16.57 -7.56 0.87
N ARG A 130 15.76 -8.25 1.70
CA ARG A 130 16.29 -9.08 2.81
C ARG A 130 17.06 -10.30 2.31
N ARG A 131 16.60 -10.94 1.25
CA ARG A 131 17.24 -12.12 0.66
C ARG A 131 18.63 -11.77 0.12
N PHE A 132 18.73 -10.70 -0.68
CA PHE A 132 19.99 -10.26 -1.26
C PHE A 132 20.98 -9.74 -0.21
N ALA A 133 20.50 -9.04 0.82
CA ALA A 133 21.36 -8.61 1.93
C ALA A 133 22.02 -9.80 2.65
N ARG A 134 21.27 -10.90 2.84
CA ARG A 134 21.81 -12.14 3.44
C ARG A 134 22.84 -12.82 2.54
N GLU A 135 22.58 -12.92 1.24
CA GLU A 135 23.54 -13.52 0.29
C GLU A 135 24.83 -12.70 0.16
N GLY A 136 24.72 -11.37 0.17
CA GLY A 136 25.87 -10.48 0.17
C GLY A 136 26.74 -10.66 1.42
N ALA A 137 26.12 -10.75 2.60
CA ALA A 137 26.83 -11.01 3.85
C ALA A 137 27.56 -12.36 3.84
N THR A 138 26.90 -13.43 3.39
CA THR A 138 27.52 -14.76 3.30
C THR A 138 28.69 -14.79 2.30
N LYS A 139 28.60 -14.09 1.17
CA LYS A 139 29.72 -13.98 0.22
C LYS A 139 30.92 -13.24 0.81
N TRP A 140 30.71 -12.16 1.56
CA TRP A 140 31.77 -11.40 2.23
C TRP A 140 32.53 -12.26 3.25
N ASP A 141 31.81 -13.00 4.09
CA ASP A 141 32.41 -13.90 5.09
C ASP A 141 33.20 -15.04 4.44
N ALA A 142 32.72 -15.56 3.31
CA ALA A 142 33.41 -16.61 2.54
C ALA A 142 34.67 -16.10 1.81
N SER A 143 34.71 -14.81 1.41
CA SER A 143 35.88 -14.22 0.76
C SER A 143 36.98 -13.79 1.74
N GLY A 144 36.66 -13.59 3.02
CA GLY A 144 37.58 -13.11 4.06
C GLY A 144 38.20 -11.73 3.75
N PRO A 145 38.74 -11.00 4.75
CA PRO A 145 39.61 -9.87 4.43
C PRO A 145 40.81 -10.44 3.66
N LEU A 146 41.03 -9.96 2.42
CA LEU A 146 42.27 -10.21 1.69
C LEU A 146 43.42 -9.98 2.66
N LYS A 147 44.07 -11.05 3.11
CA LYS A 147 45.31 -10.95 3.86
C LYS A 147 46.22 -10.13 2.96
N THR A 148 46.45 -8.87 3.36
CA THR A 148 47.48 -8.02 2.80
C THR A 148 48.77 -8.81 2.94
N GLN A 149 49.19 -9.49 1.87
CA GLN A 149 50.50 -10.11 1.80
C GLN A 149 51.49 -8.95 1.86
N SER A 150 52.00 -8.69 3.06
CA SER A 150 53.16 -7.84 3.24
C SER A 150 54.32 -8.50 2.49
N PRO A 151 54.99 -7.81 1.56
CA PRO A 151 56.17 -8.35 0.92
C PRO A 151 57.23 -8.56 2.00
N SER A 152 57.61 -9.82 2.24
CA SER A 152 58.81 -10.15 2.99
C SER A 152 60.01 -9.66 2.17
N GLY A 153 60.80 -8.76 2.77
CA GLY A 153 62.01 -8.21 2.19
C GLY A 153 63.13 -9.22 2.00
#